data_AF-A0A534V0Q4-F1
#
_entry.id   AF-A0A534V0Q4-F1
#
_cell.length_a   1.000
_cell.length_b   1.000
_cell.length_c   1.000
_cell.angle_alpha   90.00
_cell.angle_beta   90.00
_cell.angle_gamma   90.00
#
_symmetry.space_group_name_H-M   'P 1'
#
loop_
_entity.id
_entity.type
_entity.pdbx_description
1 polymer ?
#
loop_
_entity_poly.entity_id
_entity_poly.type
_entity_poly.pdbx_seq_one_letter_code
_entity_poly.pdbx_strand_id
1 'polypeptide(L)'
;MTTPRIDLGNLARQVMIERGFEPDFPADAIRQVAALSGPAADGAVRDLRALAWASIDNDDSRDLDQLTVAEELPGGAVRVLVAIAEVDSTVGKGSPVDRHARRNTTSVYTAARIFPMLPEKLSTDLTSLAAHEERLAVIIEFVVNDAGSIGSSDVYRARVRNQA
;
A
#
# COMPACT_ATOMS: atom_id res chain seq x y z
N MET A 1 -4.41 23.66 41.82
CA MET A 1 -3.60 22.51 41.37
C MET A 1 -3.91 22.28 39.91
N THR A 2 -3.00 22.60 39.01
CA THR A 2 -3.15 22.34 37.57
C THR A 2 -2.90 20.85 37.33
N THR A 3 -3.93 20.13 36.87
CA THR A 3 -3.77 18.75 36.40
C THR A 3 -2.70 18.74 35.31
N PRO A 4 -1.64 17.92 35.43
CA PRO A 4 -0.63 17.84 34.39
C PRO A 4 -1.30 17.40 33.09
N ARG A 5 -1.16 18.21 32.04
CA ARG A 5 -1.73 17.91 30.73
C ARG A 5 -0.92 16.75 30.15
N ILE A 6 -1.53 15.57 30.08
CA ILE A 6 -0.91 14.40 29.46
C ILE A 6 -0.81 14.67 27.95
N ASP A 7 0.40 14.60 27.42
CA ASP A 7 0.64 14.63 25.98
C ASP A 7 0.60 13.19 25.46
N LEU A 8 -0.55 12.79 24.93
CA LEU A 8 -0.77 11.45 24.42
C LEU A 8 0.13 11.13 23.21
N GLY A 9 0.53 12.14 22.43
CA GLY A 9 1.43 11.95 21.28
C GLY A 9 2.84 11.60 21.73
N ASN A 10 3.35 12.30 22.75
CA ASN A 10 4.64 11.99 23.34
C ASN A 10 4.65 10.65 24.07
N LEU A 11 3.56 10.32 24.78
CA LEU A 11 3.39 9.00 25.41
C LEU A 11 3.41 7.88 24.37
N ALA A 12 2.66 8.02 23.27
CA ALA A 12 2.66 7.05 22.18
C ALA A 12 4.06 6.87 21.57
N ARG A 13 4.80 7.97 21.39
CA ARG A 13 6.19 7.93 20.88
C ARG A 13 7.13 7.20 21.84
N GLN A 14 6.98 7.42 23.15
CA GLN A 14 7.77 6.72 24.15
C GLN A 14 7.48 5.21 24.13
N VAL A 15 6.21 4.81 24.06
CA VAL A 15 5.81 3.39 23.99
C VAL A 15 6.38 2.71 22.74
N MET A 16 6.42 3.38 21.58
CA MET A 16 7.07 2.86 20.38
C MET A 16 8.53 2.45 20.66
N ILE A 17 9.30 3.34 21.29
CA ILE A 17 10.71 3.12 21.63
C ILE A 17 10.86 1.97 22.63
N GLU A 18 10.05 1.97 23.70
CA GLU A 18 10.06 0.92 24.73
C GLU A 18 9.76 -0.48 24.16
N ARG A 19 8.94 -0.54 23.11
CA ARG A 19 8.60 -1.78 22.40
C ARG A 19 9.56 -2.12 21.26
N GLY A 20 10.61 -1.32 21.05
CA GLY A 20 11.68 -1.59 20.10
C GLY A 20 11.44 -1.04 18.68
N PHE A 21 10.37 -0.29 18.46
CA PHE A 21 10.08 0.38 17.18
C PHE A 21 10.84 1.71 17.05
N GLU A 22 11.01 2.17 15.82
CA GLU A 22 11.53 3.48 15.48
C GLU A 22 10.35 4.42 15.15
N PRO A 23 10.02 5.40 16.01
CA PRO A 23 8.86 6.25 15.79
C PRO A 23 9.05 7.33 14.71
N ASP A 24 10.29 7.64 14.36
CA ASP A 24 10.65 8.71 13.44
C ASP A 24 11.55 8.15 12.33
N PHE A 25 11.37 8.62 11.10
CA PHE A 25 12.18 8.20 9.98
C PHE A 25 13.62 8.70 10.10
N PRO A 26 14.63 7.87 9.79
CA PRO A 26 16.02 8.32 9.78
C PRO A 26 16.27 9.30 8.63
N ALA A 27 17.25 10.19 8.80
CA ALA A 27 17.50 11.29 7.87
C ALA A 27 17.85 10.82 6.44
N ASP A 28 18.44 9.64 6.29
CA ASP A 28 18.73 9.04 4.98
C ASP A 28 17.46 8.51 4.29
N ALA A 29 16.47 7.98 5.02
CA ALA A 29 15.15 7.63 4.49
C ALA A 29 14.39 8.87 4.01
N ILE A 30 14.42 9.96 4.77
CA ILE A 30 13.82 11.24 4.36
C ILE A 30 14.50 11.76 3.08
N ARG A 31 15.83 11.72 3.00
CA ARG A 31 16.56 12.13 1.78
C ARG A 31 16.24 11.25 0.58
N GLN A 32 16.13 9.92 0.77
CA GLN A 32 15.71 9.00 -0.30
C GLN A 32 14.36 9.42 -0.88
N VAL A 33 13.37 9.64 -0.02
CA VAL A 33 12.01 9.99 -0.45
C VAL A 33 11.92 11.39 -1.07
N ALA A 34 12.72 12.34 -0.57
CA ALA A 34 12.83 13.67 -1.14
C ALA A 34 13.38 13.65 -2.58
N ALA A 35 14.24 12.68 -2.91
CA ALA A 35 14.82 12.54 -4.24
C ALA A 35 13.88 11.90 -5.28
N LEU A 36 12.74 11.34 -4.86
CA LEU A 36 11.75 10.74 -5.77
C LEU A 36 10.97 11.82 -6.51
N SER A 37 10.94 11.74 -7.85
CA SER A 37 10.27 12.71 -8.72
C SER A 37 8.82 12.36 -9.07
N GLY A 38 8.38 11.13 -8.84
CA GLY A 38 7.04 10.66 -9.16
C GLY A 38 6.91 9.14 -8.99
N PRO A 39 5.72 8.58 -9.30
CA PRO A 39 5.48 7.15 -9.24
C PRO A 39 6.42 6.39 -10.18
N ALA A 40 6.70 5.14 -9.86
CA ALA A 40 7.49 4.29 -10.74
C ALA A 40 6.77 4.11 -12.10
N ALA A 41 7.53 4.32 -13.18
CA ALA A 41 7.10 4.07 -14.54
C ALA A 41 8.03 3.01 -15.13
N ASP A 42 7.63 1.75 -15.06
CA ASP A 42 8.41 0.62 -15.57
C ASP A 42 7.95 0.23 -16.98
N GLY A 43 8.78 -0.54 -17.70
CA GLY A 43 8.69 -0.84 -19.14
C GLY A 43 7.48 -1.66 -19.62
N ALA A 44 7.72 -2.79 -20.30
CA ALA A 44 6.67 -3.60 -20.93
C ALA A 44 5.95 -4.51 -19.91
N VAL A 45 5.04 -3.93 -19.13
CA VAL A 45 4.08 -4.67 -18.29
C VAL A 45 2.72 -4.80 -18.98
N ARG A 46 1.84 -5.69 -18.50
CA ARG A 46 0.47 -5.79 -19.02
C ARG A 46 -0.28 -4.48 -18.78
N ASP A 47 -1.14 -4.08 -19.70
CA ASP A 47 -1.99 -2.90 -19.54
C ASP A 47 -3.41 -3.35 -19.19
N LEU A 48 -3.83 -3.07 -17.95
CA LEU A 48 -5.15 -3.41 -17.43
C LEU A 48 -5.93 -2.15 -17.02
N ARG A 49 -5.50 -0.96 -17.47
CA ARG A 49 -6.12 0.33 -17.09
C ARG A 49 -7.59 0.45 -17.46
N ALA A 50 -8.04 -0.30 -18.47
CA ALA A 50 -9.41 -0.28 -18.97
C ALA A 50 -10.41 -1.09 -18.12
N LEU A 51 -9.94 -1.92 -17.18
CA LEU A 51 -10.83 -2.68 -16.30
C LEU A 51 -11.49 -1.76 -15.27
N ALA A 52 -12.66 -2.18 -14.77
CA ALA A 52 -13.44 -1.48 -13.76
C ALA A 52 -12.86 -1.67 -12.34
N TRP A 53 -11.56 -1.39 -12.17
CA TRP A 53 -10.90 -1.47 -10.88
C TRP A 53 -11.53 -0.55 -9.86
N ALA A 54 -11.77 -1.06 -8.65
CA ALA A 54 -12.24 -0.26 -7.53
C ALA A 54 -11.48 -0.62 -6.25
N SER A 55 -11.34 0.38 -5.38
CA SER A 55 -10.93 0.24 -3.98
C SER A 55 -12.17 0.21 -3.08
N ILE A 56 -12.07 -0.47 -1.93
CA ILE A 56 -13.13 -0.46 -0.91
C ILE A 56 -12.44 -0.25 0.44
N ASP A 57 -12.44 1.01 0.87
CA ASP A 57 -11.72 1.48 2.04
C ASP A 57 -12.58 2.46 2.86
N ASN A 58 -12.07 2.89 4.02
CA ASN A 58 -12.72 3.94 4.79
C ASN A 58 -12.66 5.29 4.04
N ASP A 59 -13.58 6.18 4.37
CA ASP A 59 -13.72 7.50 3.75
C ASP A 59 -12.52 8.41 3.97
N ASP A 60 -11.72 8.17 5.01
CA ASP A 60 -10.51 8.91 5.33
C ASP A 60 -9.19 8.21 4.90
N SER A 61 -9.28 7.01 4.33
CA SER A 61 -8.11 6.26 3.86
C SER A 61 -7.45 6.94 2.66
N ARG A 62 -6.12 7.01 2.69
CA ARG A 62 -5.31 7.56 1.59
C ARG A 62 -4.21 6.62 1.11
N ASP A 63 -3.90 5.59 1.87
CA ASP A 63 -2.89 4.56 1.62
C ASP A 63 -3.50 3.32 0.98
N LEU A 64 -4.30 3.53 -0.08
CA LEU A 64 -4.99 2.46 -0.81
C LEU A 64 -3.97 1.47 -1.39
N ASP A 65 -3.91 0.27 -0.83
CA ASP A 65 -2.91 -0.75 -1.14
C ASP A 65 -3.40 -1.81 -2.13
N GLN A 66 -4.71 -1.85 -2.39
CA GLN A 66 -5.32 -2.81 -3.29
C GLN A 66 -6.46 -2.24 -4.15
N LEU A 67 -6.63 -2.80 -5.35
CA LEU A 67 -7.84 -2.68 -6.16
C LEU A 67 -8.36 -4.08 -6.48
N THR A 68 -9.67 -4.20 -6.67
CA THR A 68 -10.30 -5.45 -7.09
C THR A 68 -11.19 -5.22 -8.31
N VAL A 69 -11.22 -6.19 -9.21
CA VAL A 69 -12.23 -6.30 -10.27
C VAL A 69 -12.62 -7.77 -10.44
N ALA A 70 -13.88 -8.00 -10.78
CA ALA A 70 -14.40 -9.32 -11.05
C ALA A 70 -15.17 -9.32 -12.38
N GLU A 71 -15.00 -10.37 -13.17
CA GLU A 71 -15.65 -10.55 -14.46
C GLU A 71 -16.27 -11.94 -14.53
N GLU A 72 -17.53 -12.03 -14.95
CA GLU A 72 -18.19 -13.30 -15.20
C GLU A 72 -17.54 -14.02 -16.39
N LEU A 73 -17.35 -15.32 -16.23
CA LEU A 73 -16.88 -16.25 -17.26
C LEU A 73 -18.02 -17.20 -17.66
N PRO A 74 -17.91 -17.87 -18.82
CA PRO A 74 -18.87 -18.90 -19.21
C PRO A 74 -19.01 -20.00 -18.15
N GLY A 75 -20.24 -20.50 -17.97
CA GLY A 75 -20.52 -21.58 -17.02
C GLY A 75 -20.63 -21.15 -15.56
N GLY A 76 -20.85 -19.86 -15.29
CA GLY A 76 -21.07 -19.34 -13.93
C GLY A 76 -19.79 -19.14 -13.12
N ALA A 77 -18.62 -19.36 -13.72
CA ALA A 77 -17.35 -19.03 -13.09
C ALA A 77 -17.12 -17.51 -13.08
N VAL A 78 -16.29 -17.03 -12.17
CA VAL A 78 -15.91 -15.62 -12.05
C VAL A 78 -14.40 -15.51 -12.04
N ARG A 79 -13.84 -14.68 -12.90
CA ARG A 79 -12.43 -14.27 -12.82
C ARG A 79 -12.32 -13.11 -11.86
N VAL A 80 -11.50 -13.26 -10.82
CA VAL A 80 -11.18 -12.20 -9.86
C VAL A 80 -9.74 -11.78 -10.08
N LEU A 81 -9.52 -10.47 -10.15
CA LEU A 81 -8.19 -9.90 -10.15
C LEU A 81 -8.08 -8.97 -8.95
N VAL A 82 -7.00 -9.13 -8.19
CA VAL A 82 -6.60 -8.23 -7.11
C VAL A 82 -5.29 -7.59 -7.52
N ALA A 83 -5.26 -6.26 -7.61
CA ALA A 83 -4.06 -5.48 -7.88
C ALA A 83 -3.49 -4.97 -6.56
N ILE A 84 -2.27 -5.34 -6.22
CA ILE A 84 -1.56 -4.88 -5.01
C ILE A 84 -0.54 -3.81 -5.40
N ALA A 85 -0.51 -2.70 -4.65
CA ALA A 85 0.39 -1.58 -4.85
C ALA A 85 1.86 -2.02 -4.96
N GLU A 86 2.56 -1.59 -6.02
CA GLU A 86 3.94 -1.99 -6.24
C GLU A 86 4.96 -1.08 -5.54
N VAL A 87 5.15 -1.29 -4.23
CA VAL A 87 6.10 -0.51 -3.41
C VAL A 87 7.56 -0.78 -3.76
N ASP A 88 7.92 -2.04 -4.09
CA ASP A 88 9.31 -2.48 -4.35
C ASP A 88 9.95 -1.74 -5.54
N SER A 89 9.13 -1.29 -6.49
CA SER A 89 9.58 -0.45 -7.62
C SER A 89 10.21 0.88 -7.19
N THR A 90 9.85 1.38 -6.00
CA THR A 90 10.30 2.66 -5.47
C THR A 90 11.18 2.50 -4.22
N VAL A 91 10.99 1.40 -3.48
CA VAL A 91 11.73 1.09 -2.25
C VAL A 91 12.54 -0.19 -2.45
N GLY A 92 13.70 -0.06 -3.10
CA GLY A 92 14.58 -1.19 -3.33
C GLY A 92 15.14 -1.80 -2.03
N LYS A 93 15.34 -3.12 -2.05
CA LYS A 93 15.94 -3.89 -0.95
C LYS A 93 17.27 -3.28 -0.47
N GLY A 94 17.41 -3.11 0.84
CA GLY A 94 18.58 -2.53 1.50
C GLY A 94 18.62 -1.01 1.51
N SER A 95 17.68 -0.32 0.84
CA SER A 95 17.58 1.14 0.87
C SER A 95 17.29 1.68 2.27
N PRO A 96 17.59 2.96 2.56
CA PRO A 96 17.24 3.57 3.84
C PRO A 96 15.79 3.36 4.29
N VAL A 97 14.82 3.53 3.39
CA VAL A 97 13.40 3.28 3.68
C VAL A 97 13.15 1.80 3.96
N ASP A 98 13.70 0.88 3.16
CA ASP A 98 13.57 -0.58 3.40
C ASP A 98 14.12 -0.99 4.78
N ARG A 99 15.26 -0.43 5.20
CA ARG A 99 15.83 -0.75 6.52
C ARG A 99 14.93 -0.30 7.67
N HIS A 100 14.34 0.90 7.57
CA HIS A 100 13.39 1.38 8.57
C HIS A 100 12.09 0.58 8.55
N ALA A 101 11.53 0.33 7.36
CA ALA A 101 10.35 -0.51 7.19
C ALA A 101 10.58 -1.92 7.75
N ARG A 102 11.75 -2.53 7.54
CA ARG A 102 12.14 -3.82 8.13
C ARG A 102 12.23 -3.74 9.65
N ARG A 103 12.72 -2.65 10.22
CA ARG A 103 12.82 -2.46 11.67
C ARG A 103 11.43 -2.41 12.31
N ASN A 104 10.48 -1.71 11.70
CA ASN A 104 9.13 -1.56 12.23
C ASN A 104 8.16 -2.67 11.80
N THR A 105 8.36 -3.28 10.64
CA THR A 105 7.54 -4.36 10.01
C THR A 105 6.08 -4.01 9.73
N THR A 106 5.51 -3.02 10.40
CA THR A 106 4.11 -2.61 10.29
C THR A 106 3.94 -1.14 10.65
N SER A 107 2.83 -0.54 10.18
CA SER A 107 2.35 0.74 10.69
C SER A 107 1.72 0.52 12.08
N VAL A 108 1.99 1.42 13.03
CA VAL A 108 1.44 1.35 14.38
C VAL A 108 0.37 2.41 14.56
N TYR A 109 -0.87 1.98 14.75
CA TYR A 109 -2.02 2.85 14.97
C TYR A 109 -2.26 3.00 16.47
N THR A 110 -1.99 4.19 17.01
CA THR A 110 -2.31 4.53 18.40
C THR A 110 -3.50 5.48 18.43
N ALA A 111 -4.17 5.61 19.58
CA ALA A 111 -5.27 6.55 19.74
C ALA A 111 -4.86 8.03 19.54
N ALA A 112 -3.57 8.35 19.67
CA ALA A 112 -3.06 9.73 19.61
C ALA A 112 -2.46 10.09 18.25
N ARG A 113 -1.72 9.15 17.64
CA ARG A 113 -1.08 9.33 16.34
C ARG A 113 -0.80 7.99 15.65
N ILE A 114 -0.73 8.02 14.33
CA ILE A 114 -0.27 6.88 13.52
C ILE A 114 1.24 7.00 13.33
N PHE A 115 1.94 5.88 13.38
CA PHE A 115 3.35 5.77 13.04
C PHE A 115 3.45 4.88 11.79
N PRO A 116 3.50 5.48 10.59
CA PRO A 116 3.44 4.71 9.37
C PRO A 116 4.75 3.95 9.13
N MET A 117 4.67 2.75 8.57
CA MET A 117 5.84 1.95 8.18
C MET A 117 6.66 2.62 7.07
N LEU A 118 5.98 3.31 6.15
CA LEU A 118 6.54 4.01 5.02
C LEU A 118 6.27 5.52 5.14
N PRO A 119 7.18 6.40 4.68
CA PRO A 119 6.90 7.83 4.61
C PRO A 119 5.64 8.14 3.81
N GLU A 120 4.86 9.15 4.24
CA GLU A 120 3.55 9.48 3.65
C GLU A 120 3.58 9.71 2.14
N LYS A 121 4.64 10.35 1.62
CA LYS A 121 4.82 10.54 0.17
C LYS A 121 4.86 9.21 -0.59
N LEU A 122 5.35 8.14 0.03
CA LEU A 122 5.25 6.81 -0.57
C LEU A 122 3.83 6.26 -0.38
N SER A 123 3.40 6.07 0.87
CA SER A 123 2.18 5.34 1.19
C SER A 123 0.90 5.97 0.66
N THR A 124 0.80 7.30 0.64
CA THR A 124 -0.45 8.04 0.30
C THR A 124 -0.43 8.74 -1.05
N ASP A 125 0.69 8.63 -1.78
CA ASP A 125 0.89 9.29 -3.06
C ASP A 125 1.55 8.31 -4.04
N LEU A 126 2.87 8.18 -4.01
CA LEU A 126 3.61 7.53 -5.09
C LEU A 126 3.25 6.05 -5.31
N THR A 127 2.86 5.34 -4.26
CA THR A 127 2.49 3.91 -4.35
C THR A 127 1.01 3.66 -4.11
N SER A 128 0.26 4.63 -3.56
CA SER A 128 -1.18 4.47 -3.36
C SER A 128 -1.90 4.30 -4.69
N LEU A 129 -2.87 3.38 -4.74
CA LEU A 129 -3.77 3.16 -5.86
C LEU A 129 -4.93 4.16 -5.86
N ALA A 130 -4.60 5.45 -5.73
CA ALA A 130 -5.54 6.56 -5.60
C ALA A 130 -6.51 6.67 -6.80
N ALA A 131 -7.71 7.19 -6.54
CA ALA A 131 -8.77 7.33 -7.52
C ALA A 131 -8.31 8.07 -8.78
N HIS A 132 -8.64 7.50 -9.94
CA HIS A 132 -8.31 8.00 -11.28
C HIS A 132 -6.83 8.08 -11.63
N GLU A 133 -5.95 7.60 -10.78
CA GLU A 133 -4.51 7.58 -11.01
C GLU A 133 -4.03 6.26 -11.61
N GLU A 134 -3.00 6.35 -12.44
CA GLU A 134 -2.33 5.18 -13.00
C GLU A 134 -1.19 4.75 -12.08
N ARG A 135 -1.12 3.44 -11.80
CA ARG A 135 -0.09 2.85 -10.95
C ARG A 135 0.37 1.50 -11.48
N LEU A 136 1.59 1.14 -11.14
CA LEU A 136 2.05 -0.24 -11.24
C LEU A 136 1.52 -1.05 -10.07
N ALA A 137 1.13 -2.28 -10.37
CA ALA A 137 0.65 -3.22 -9.38
C ALA A 137 1.13 -4.64 -9.70
N VAL A 138 1.23 -5.44 -8.64
CA VAL A 138 1.29 -6.90 -8.75
C VAL A 138 -0.14 -7.41 -8.78
N ILE A 139 -0.50 -8.10 -9.85
CA ILE A 139 -1.81 -8.70 -10.05
C ILE A 139 -1.78 -10.13 -9.53
N ILE A 140 -2.76 -10.45 -8.70
CA ILE A 140 -3.13 -11.81 -8.33
C ILE A 140 -4.43 -12.12 -9.08
N GLU A 141 -4.36 -13.01 -10.07
CA GLU A 141 -5.50 -13.44 -10.86
C GLU A 141 -5.91 -14.86 -10.43
N PHE A 142 -7.20 -15.09 -10.22
CA PHE A 142 -7.73 -16.42 -9.97
C PHE A 142 -9.18 -16.57 -10.46
N VAL A 143 -9.56 -17.80 -10.81
CA VAL A 143 -10.94 -18.14 -11.19
C VAL A 143 -11.64 -18.80 -10.03
N VAL A 144 -12.83 -18.31 -9.68
CA VAL A 144 -13.76 -18.94 -8.76
C VAL A 144 -14.82 -19.65 -9.59
N ASN A 145 -14.90 -20.98 -9.49
CA ASN A 145 -15.91 -21.76 -10.20
C ASN A 145 -17.30 -21.57 -9.56
N ASP A 146 -18.37 -21.97 -10.26
CA ASP A 146 -19.76 -21.88 -9.78
C ASP A 146 -19.98 -22.54 -8.39
N ALA A 147 -19.24 -23.61 -8.09
CA ALA A 147 -19.27 -24.28 -6.79
C ALA A 147 -18.43 -23.59 -5.69
N GLY A 148 -17.85 -22.42 -5.96
CA GLY A 148 -17.00 -21.67 -5.03
C GLY A 148 -15.56 -22.19 -4.91
N SER A 149 -15.15 -23.17 -5.72
CA SER A 149 -13.78 -23.69 -5.71
C SER A 149 -12.84 -22.82 -6.54
N ILE A 150 -11.56 -22.73 -6.13
CA ILE A 150 -10.53 -22.01 -6.89
C ILE A 150 -10.02 -22.88 -8.04
N GLY A 151 -10.07 -22.32 -9.25
CA GLY A 151 -9.53 -22.88 -10.48
C GLY A 151 -8.11 -22.41 -10.76
N SER A 152 -7.86 -21.97 -12.01
CA SER A 152 -6.57 -21.44 -12.43
C SER A 152 -6.20 -20.15 -11.69
N SER A 153 -4.90 -19.92 -11.52
CA SER A 153 -4.35 -18.68 -10.97
C SER A 153 -3.07 -18.26 -11.71
N ASP A 154 -2.76 -16.96 -11.67
CA ASP A 154 -1.54 -16.36 -12.21
C ASP A 154 -1.11 -15.16 -11.34
N VAL A 155 0.19 -14.83 -11.36
CA VAL A 155 0.74 -13.66 -10.68
C VAL A 155 1.69 -12.93 -11.63
N TYR A 156 1.41 -11.64 -11.89
CA TYR A 156 2.16 -10.85 -12.86
C TYR A 156 2.08 -9.35 -12.56
N ARG A 157 2.95 -8.56 -13.18
CA ARG A 157 2.94 -7.09 -13.06
C ARG A 157 2.05 -6.45 -14.14
N ALA A 158 1.32 -5.40 -13.78
CA ALA A 158 0.50 -4.64 -14.71
C ALA A 158 0.42 -3.16 -14.36
N ARG A 159 0.01 -2.34 -15.34
CA ARG A 159 -0.52 -0.99 -15.10
C ARG A 159 -2.02 -1.07 -14.87
N VAL A 160 -2.49 -0.43 -13.82
CA VAL A 160 -3.91 -0.31 -13.46
C VAL A 160 -4.29 1.15 -13.30
N ARG A 161 -5.59 1.43 -13.37
CA ARG A 161 -6.14 2.75 -13.06
C ARG A 161 -7.35 2.55 -12.18
N ASN A 162 -7.35 3.16 -11.00
CA ASN A 162 -8.48 3.09 -10.09
C ASN A 162 -9.67 3.89 -10.67
N GLN A 163 -10.82 3.24 -10.84
CA GLN A 163 -12.03 3.86 -11.39
C GLN A 163 -12.98 4.34 -10.29
N ALA A 164 -12.89 3.81 -9.07
CA ALA A 164 -13.78 4.11 -7.95
C ALA A 164 -13.14 3.88 -6.58
#